data_AF-F2D0I9-F1
#
_entry.id   AF-F2D0I9-F1
#
_cell.length_a   1.000
_cell.length_b   1.000
_cell.length_c   1.000
_cell.angle_alpha   90.00
_cell.angle_beta   90.00
_cell.angle_gamma   90.00
#
_symmetry.space_group_name_H-M   'P 1'
#
loop_
_entity.id
_entity.type
_entity.pdbx_description
1 polymer ?
#
loop_
_entity_poly.entity_id
_entity_poly.type
_entity_poly.pdbx_seq_one_letter_code
_entity_poly.pdbx_strand_id
1 'polypeptide(L)'
;VEKQAGQAASPADDGIHEEPPASAQNGRPGSEPAAAPEVEVQLFRRGRGPVAVFRSPLGGYTQDQLEVGDILEKHGLKCVFAFDAASRARGVAIRFNPRNGRSLLPYAADSTIFLDGEPKDPLLKPITKMMLTVCVMTVVIAILLKEGKMPQWLKTSKLGNLSFPPWVLACMVVVFMRLRKRTRDVMKKIGLSS
;
A
#
# COMPACT_ATOMS: atom_id res chain seq x y z
N VAL A 1 65.75 61.96 52.32
CA VAL A 1 64.65 62.28 51.40
C VAL A 1 65.20 62.21 49.98
N GLU A 2 64.65 61.55 48.97
CA GLU A 2 64.00 60.24 48.80
C GLU A 2 63.97 60.00 47.26
N LYS A 3 64.41 58.81 46.84
CA LYS A 3 64.10 57.98 45.64
C LYS A 3 64.18 58.45 44.17
N GLN A 4 64.48 57.40 43.40
CA GLN A 4 64.70 57.15 41.96
C GLN A 4 63.40 57.02 41.12
N ALA A 5 63.60 57.03 39.79
CA ALA A 5 62.66 56.94 38.68
C ALA A 5 61.78 55.67 38.57
N GLY A 6 60.66 55.77 37.80
CA GLY A 6 60.10 54.65 37.02
C GLY A 6 58.55 54.53 36.88
N GLN A 7 58.01 55.09 35.79
CA GLN A 7 57.06 54.48 34.81
C GLN A 7 55.53 54.31 35.05
N ALA A 8 54.79 54.56 33.93
CA ALA A 8 53.42 54.15 33.51
C ALA A 8 52.22 54.91 34.15
N ALA A 9 51.08 55.19 33.49
CA ALA A 9 50.58 55.13 32.12
C ALA A 9 49.20 55.83 32.16
N SER A 10 48.81 56.56 31.11
CA SER A 10 47.52 57.26 31.02
C SER A 10 46.33 56.29 30.84
N PRO A 11 45.13 56.60 31.37
CA PRO A 11 43.94 55.77 31.19
C PRO A 11 43.32 55.97 29.80
N ALA A 12 42.89 54.85 29.20
CA ALA A 12 42.23 54.77 27.90
C ALA A 12 40.77 55.22 28.00
N ASP A 13 40.35 55.90 26.94
CA ASP A 13 39.02 56.40 26.62
C ASP A 13 38.16 55.26 26.05
N ASP A 14 37.02 54.97 26.68
CA ASP A 14 36.06 53.93 26.29
C ASP A 14 35.25 54.36 25.06
N GLY A 15 35.86 54.22 23.87
CA GLY A 15 35.15 54.27 22.60
C GLY A 15 34.49 52.92 22.29
N ILE A 16 33.20 52.79 22.54
CA ILE A 16 32.38 51.66 22.05
C ILE A 16 32.32 51.77 20.52
N HIS A 17 33.13 50.97 19.84
CA HIS A 17 33.03 50.72 18.40
C HIS A 17 32.13 49.49 18.20
N GLU A 18 30.88 49.69 17.78
CA GLU A 18 30.08 48.61 17.18
C GLU A 18 30.73 48.22 15.85
N GLU A 19 31.54 47.15 15.87
CA GLU A 19 32.01 46.47 14.68
C GLU A 19 30.86 45.60 14.12
N PRO A 20 30.35 45.90 12.91
CA PRO A 20 29.36 45.03 12.28
C PRO A 20 30.08 43.71 11.91
N PRO A 21 29.56 42.53 12.29
CA PRO A 21 30.24 41.30 11.93
C PRO A 21 30.26 41.16 10.41
N ALA A 22 31.49 41.07 9.89
CA ALA A 22 31.81 40.83 8.51
C ALA A 22 30.90 39.73 7.93
N SER A 23 30.20 40.08 6.86
CA SER A 23 29.47 39.12 6.03
C SER A 23 30.49 38.14 5.43
N ALA A 24 30.69 37.01 6.09
CA ALA A 24 31.37 35.86 5.51
C ALA A 24 30.47 35.27 4.42
N GLN A 25 30.53 35.86 3.22
CA GLN A 25 30.10 35.21 2.00
C GLN A 25 31.08 34.08 1.67
N ASN A 26 31.00 32.98 2.43
CA ASN A 26 31.50 31.69 1.97
C ASN A 26 30.46 31.12 1.00
N GLY A 27 30.53 31.60 -0.24
CA GLY A 27 29.88 30.97 -1.38
C GLY A 27 30.49 29.60 -1.61
N ARG A 28 29.99 28.58 -0.90
CA ARG A 28 30.21 27.19 -1.28
C ARG A 28 29.32 26.93 -2.51
N PRO A 29 29.88 26.42 -3.62
CA PRO A 29 29.12 26.22 -4.85
C PRO A 29 27.92 25.34 -4.54
N GLY A 30 26.77 25.68 -5.13
CA GLY A 30 25.50 25.01 -4.90
C GLY A 30 25.69 23.51 -4.83
N SER A 31 25.47 22.96 -3.64
CA SER A 31 25.34 21.52 -3.48
C SER A 31 24.13 21.12 -4.29
N GLU A 32 24.33 20.66 -5.52
CA GLU A 32 23.39 19.73 -6.11
C GLU A 32 23.11 18.68 -5.03
N PRO A 33 21.83 18.40 -4.70
CA PRO A 33 21.52 17.36 -3.73
C PRO A 33 22.27 16.11 -4.15
N ALA A 34 23.15 15.61 -3.28
CA ALA A 34 23.93 14.40 -3.56
C ALA A 34 22.95 13.34 -4.08
N ALA A 35 23.22 12.82 -5.28
CA ALA A 35 22.34 11.86 -5.93
C ALA A 35 22.04 10.74 -4.93
N ALA A 36 20.76 10.50 -4.69
CA ALA A 36 20.35 9.49 -3.72
C ALA A 36 20.94 8.14 -4.14
N PRO A 37 21.50 7.34 -3.22
CA PRO A 37 22.00 6.02 -3.57
C PRO A 37 20.88 5.18 -4.18
N GLU A 38 21.16 4.46 -5.25
CA GLU A 38 20.16 3.70 -6.00
C GLU A 38 20.48 2.22 -6.02
N VAL A 39 19.46 1.39 -6.21
CA VAL A 39 19.60 -0.04 -6.46
C VAL A 39 18.97 -0.42 -7.78
N GLU A 40 19.58 -1.40 -8.45
CA GLU A 40 19.00 -1.96 -9.67
C GLU A 40 17.99 -3.05 -9.29
N VAL A 41 16.75 -2.88 -9.72
CA VAL A 41 15.65 -3.80 -9.43
C VAL A 41 15.31 -4.58 -10.68
N GLN A 42 15.46 -5.90 -10.62
CA GLN A 42 14.93 -6.82 -11.63
C GLN A 42 13.62 -7.42 -11.12
N LEU A 43 12.51 -6.94 -11.68
CA LEU A 43 11.17 -7.32 -11.25
C LEU A 43 10.62 -8.45 -12.11
N PHE A 44 10.27 -9.56 -11.48
CA PHE A 44 9.61 -10.73 -12.01
C PHE A 44 8.13 -10.75 -11.64
N ARG A 45 7.31 -11.49 -12.39
CA ARG A 45 5.90 -11.70 -12.03
C ARG A 45 5.57 -13.18 -11.99
N ARG A 46 5.37 -13.72 -10.78
CA ARG A 46 5.07 -15.14 -10.53
C ARG A 46 6.10 -16.06 -11.21
N GLY A 47 7.38 -15.73 -11.04
CA GLY A 47 8.50 -16.47 -11.64
C GLY A 47 8.66 -16.35 -13.16
N ARG A 48 7.83 -15.53 -13.84
CA ARG A 48 7.98 -15.29 -15.28
C ARG A 48 8.83 -14.05 -15.54
N GLY A 49 10.11 -14.29 -15.85
CA GLY A 49 11.08 -13.36 -16.45
C GLY A 49 11.23 -12.01 -15.76
N PRO A 50 12.25 -11.21 -16.10
CA PRO A 50 12.27 -9.82 -15.70
C PRO A 50 11.24 -9.06 -16.56
N VAL A 51 10.11 -8.71 -15.94
CA VAL A 51 9.05 -7.88 -16.51
C VAL A 51 9.48 -6.41 -16.59
N ALA A 52 10.34 -5.98 -15.67
CA ALA A 52 10.94 -4.65 -15.69
C ALA A 52 12.31 -4.69 -15.03
N VAL A 53 13.25 -3.92 -15.59
CA VAL A 53 14.56 -3.63 -14.98
C VAL A 53 14.65 -2.11 -14.82
N PHE A 54 14.86 -1.62 -13.61
CA PHE A 54 14.88 -0.18 -13.33
C PHE A 54 15.75 0.13 -12.12
N ARG A 55 16.28 1.36 -12.04
CA ARG A 55 16.94 1.87 -10.85
C ARG A 55 15.90 2.48 -9.91
N SER A 56 15.99 2.15 -8.63
CA SER A 56 15.16 2.69 -7.57
C SER A 56 16.03 3.42 -6.56
N PRO A 57 15.74 4.68 -6.21
CA PRO A 57 16.44 5.36 -5.14
C PRO A 57 16.15 4.68 -3.80
N LEU A 58 17.16 4.69 -2.92
CA LEU A 58 17.04 4.30 -1.53
C LEU A 58 16.69 5.53 -0.70
N GLY A 59 15.60 5.39 0.04
CA GLY A 59 15.11 6.37 1.00
C GLY A 59 15.50 6.03 2.43
N GLY A 60 14.81 6.66 3.37
CA GLY A 60 15.14 6.54 4.79
C GLY A 60 16.19 7.55 5.23
N TYR A 61 16.38 7.66 6.55
CA TYR A 61 17.38 8.56 7.13
C TYR A 61 18.81 8.16 6.74
N THR A 62 19.05 6.84 6.70
CA THR A 62 20.35 6.24 6.34
C THR A 62 20.48 6.02 4.83
N GLN A 63 19.47 6.38 4.02
CA GLN A 63 19.44 6.16 2.57
C GLN A 63 19.70 4.70 2.17
N ASP A 64 19.16 3.76 2.94
CA ASP A 64 19.33 2.31 2.76
C ASP A 64 17.99 1.57 2.59
N GLN A 65 16.85 2.28 2.58
CA GLN A 65 15.53 1.66 2.53
C GLN A 65 14.93 1.73 1.13
N LEU A 66 14.47 0.61 0.61
CA LEU A 66 13.78 0.54 -0.67
C LEU A 66 12.37 1.14 -0.55
N GLU A 67 11.98 1.99 -1.51
CA GLU A 67 10.63 2.54 -1.61
C GLU A 67 9.66 1.49 -2.22
N VAL A 68 9.31 0.48 -1.41
CA VAL A 68 8.48 -0.66 -1.82
C VAL A 68 7.08 -0.24 -2.23
N GLY A 69 6.49 0.75 -1.53
CA GLY A 69 5.15 1.26 -1.83
C GLY A 69 5.02 1.75 -3.27
N ASP A 70 5.98 2.57 -3.72
CA ASP A 70 6.02 3.12 -5.07
C ASP A 70 6.18 2.02 -6.12
N ILE A 71 7.02 1.01 -5.85
CA ILE A 71 7.19 -0.15 -6.73
C ILE A 71 5.88 -0.93 -6.85
N LEU A 72 5.18 -1.16 -5.74
CA LEU A 72 3.89 -1.86 -5.74
C LEU A 72 2.83 -1.11 -6.55
N GLU A 73 2.75 0.21 -6.37
CA GLU A 73 1.79 1.05 -7.08
C GLU A 73 2.11 1.13 -8.58
N LYS A 74 3.35 1.49 -8.93
CA LYS A 74 3.82 1.64 -10.31
C LYS A 74 3.65 0.38 -11.14
N HIS A 75 3.86 -0.79 -10.54
CA HIS A 75 3.75 -2.08 -11.22
C HIS A 75 2.44 -2.82 -10.96
N GLY A 76 1.47 -2.22 -10.26
CA GLY A 76 0.15 -2.81 -9.99
C GLY A 76 0.24 -4.14 -9.22
N LEU A 77 1.14 -4.22 -8.26
CA LEU A 77 1.43 -5.41 -7.46
C LEU A 77 0.72 -5.35 -6.11
N LYS A 78 0.41 -6.52 -5.56
CA LYS A 78 -0.14 -6.67 -4.21
C LYS A 78 0.96 -6.80 -3.18
N CYS A 79 2.02 -7.55 -3.51
CA CYS A 79 3.19 -7.78 -2.67
C CYS A 79 4.38 -8.15 -3.55
N VAL A 80 5.58 -8.05 -2.98
CA VAL A 80 6.85 -8.42 -3.62
C VAL A 80 7.67 -9.32 -2.70
N PHE A 81 8.43 -10.23 -3.31
CA PHE A 81 9.30 -11.19 -2.64
C PHE A 81 10.72 -11.00 -3.17
N ALA A 82 11.69 -10.75 -2.28
CA ALA A 82 13.09 -10.75 -2.65
C ALA A 82 13.58 -12.19 -2.77
N PHE A 83 14.31 -12.52 -3.83
CA PHE A 83 14.95 -13.82 -3.97
C PHE A 83 16.40 -13.63 -4.41
N ASP A 84 17.23 -14.63 -4.12
CA ASP A 84 18.57 -14.71 -4.66
C ASP A 84 18.52 -15.51 -5.96
N ALA A 85 18.97 -14.92 -7.08
CA ALA A 85 18.97 -15.56 -8.39
C ALA A 85 19.95 -16.73 -8.48
N ALA A 86 21.00 -16.77 -7.65
CA ALA A 86 21.92 -17.91 -7.58
C ALA A 86 21.27 -19.10 -6.84
N SER A 87 20.42 -18.81 -5.86
CA SER A 87 19.66 -19.82 -5.14
C SER A 87 18.40 -20.23 -5.91
N ARG A 88 18.09 -21.53 -5.94
CA ARG A 88 16.76 -22.01 -6.40
C ARG A 88 15.69 -21.92 -5.30
N ALA A 89 15.96 -21.17 -4.24
CA ALA A 89 15.11 -21.10 -3.06
C ALA A 89 13.90 -20.19 -3.27
N ARG A 90 12.87 -20.38 -2.43
CA ARG A 90 11.67 -19.55 -2.45
C ARG A 90 12.00 -18.15 -1.94
N GLY A 91 11.57 -17.12 -2.67
CA GLY A 91 11.76 -15.73 -2.27
C GLY A 91 11.11 -15.39 -0.92
N VAL A 92 11.75 -14.48 -0.18
CA VAL A 92 11.31 -13.93 1.10
C VAL A 92 10.43 -12.71 0.87
N ALA A 93 9.26 -12.67 1.51
CA ALA A 93 8.36 -11.52 1.39
C ALA A 93 9.03 -10.26 1.94
N ILE A 94 9.11 -9.20 1.13
CA ILE A 94 9.62 -7.91 1.62
C ILE A 94 8.56 -7.31 2.53
N ARG A 95 8.95 -7.09 3.79
CA ARG A 95 8.14 -6.34 4.74
C ARG A 95 8.47 -4.86 4.58
N PHE A 96 7.43 -4.04 4.57
CA PHE A 96 7.54 -2.59 4.50
C PHE A 96 6.63 -1.94 5.52
N ASN A 97 6.96 -0.72 5.93
CA ASN A 97 6.16 0.03 6.87
C ASN A 97 4.95 0.64 6.14
N PRO A 98 3.71 0.36 6.57
CA PRO A 98 2.51 0.80 5.85
C PRO A 98 2.31 2.33 5.85
N ARG A 99 2.99 3.07 6.72
CA ARG A 99 2.85 4.54 6.78
C ARG A 99 3.68 5.26 5.72
N ASN A 100 4.86 4.73 5.39
CA ASN A 100 5.80 5.39 4.48
C ASN A 100 6.16 4.56 3.24
N GLY A 101 5.74 3.30 3.16
CA GLY A 101 6.02 2.43 2.02
C GLY A 101 7.45 1.88 1.96
N ARG A 102 8.30 2.14 2.96
CA ARG A 102 9.72 1.77 2.95
C ARG A 102 9.97 0.37 3.46
N SER A 103 10.94 -0.32 2.87
CA SER A 103 11.40 -1.62 3.35
C SER A 103 11.88 -1.54 4.80
N LEU A 104 11.62 -2.60 5.56
CA LEU A 104 12.18 -2.75 6.91
C LEU A 104 13.62 -3.22 6.88
N LEU A 105 14.02 -3.94 5.83
CA LEU A 105 15.40 -4.38 5.63
C LEU A 105 16.19 -3.32 4.84
N PRO A 106 17.45 -3.09 5.21
CA PRO A 106 18.35 -2.22 4.48
C PRO A 106 18.88 -2.91 3.22
N TYR A 107 19.19 -2.10 2.21
CA TYR A 107 19.79 -2.50 0.95
C TYR A 107 21.05 -1.69 0.69
N ALA A 108 22.04 -2.33 0.07
CA ALA A 108 23.28 -1.66 -0.29
C ALA A 108 23.11 -0.88 -1.60
N ALA A 109 23.68 0.32 -1.67
CA ALA A 109 23.74 1.10 -2.91
C ALA A 109 24.46 0.33 -4.03
N ASP A 110 24.05 0.57 -5.27
CA ASP A 110 24.55 -0.07 -6.50
C ASP A 110 24.48 -1.60 -6.50
N SER A 111 23.65 -2.18 -5.62
CA SER A 111 23.34 -3.61 -5.65
C SER A 111 22.20 -3.92 -6.62
N THR A 112 22.27 -5.10 -7.23
CA THR A 112 21.18 -5.66 -8.04
C THR A 112 20.32 -6.55 -7.15
N ILE A 113 19.03 -6.24 -7.07
CA ILE A 113 18.05 -7.04 -6.31
C ILE A 113 17.02 -7.67 -7.24
N PHE A 114 16.69 -8.92 -6.98
CA PHE A 114 15.68 -9.67 -7.74
C PHE A 114 14.39 -9.75 -6.94
N LEU A 115 13.31 -9.22 -7.51
CA LEU A 115 12.00 -9.17 -6.89
C LEU A 115 11.00 -10.00 -7.67
N ASP A 116 10.24 -10.88 -7.03
CA ASP A 116 9.07 -11.51 -7.64
C ASP A 116 7.79 -10.86 -7.10
N GLY A 117 7.00 -10.28 -7.99
CA GLY A 117 5.79 -9.55 -7.68
C GLY A 117 4.53 -10.37 -7.90
N GLU A 118 3.62 -10.37 -6.92
CA GLU A 118 2.28 -10.88 -7.13
C GLU A 118 1.39 -9.76 -7.71
N PRO A 119 0.82 -9.92 -8.91
CA PRO A 119 -0.06 -8.92 -9.49
C PRO A 119 -1.31 -8.75 -8.64
N LYS A 120 -1.77 -7.51 -8.50
CA LYS A 120 -3.05 -7.21 -7.85
C LYS A 120 -4.17 -7.87 -8.66
N ASP A 121 -5.05 -8.61 -7.98
CA ASP A 121 -6.16 -9.25 -8.66
C ASP A 121 -7.02 -8.17 -9.34
N PRO A 122 -7.30 -8.30 -10.66
CA PRO A 122 -8.13 -7.33 -11.33
C PRO A 122 -9.54 -7.42 -10.72
N LEU A 123 -9.99 -6.33 -10.09
CA LEU A 123 -11.36 -6.17 -9.58
C LEU A 123 -12.42 -6.41 -10.67
N LEU A 124 -12.02 -6.31 -11.95
CA LEU A 124 -12.87 -6.64 -13.09
C LEU A 124 -13.41 -8.07 -13.06
N LYS A 125 -12.66 -9.06 -12.58
CA LYS A 125 -13.13 -10.47 -12.53
C LYS A 125 -14.34 -10.64 -11.61
N PRO A 126 -14.31 -10.15 -10.35
CA PRO A 126 -15.50 -10.07 -9.51
C PRO A 126 -16.64 -9.26 -10.12
N ILE A 127 -16.36 -8.09 -10.70
CA ILE A 127 -17.39 -7.19 -11.23
C ILE A 127 -18.13 -7.81 -12.42
N THR A 128 -17.41 -8.38 -13.39
CA THR A 128 -18.03 -9.08 -14.53
C THR A 128 -18.85 -10.28 -14.09
N LYS A 129 -18.39 -11.03 -13.08
CA LYS A 129 -19.16 -12.14 -12.51
C LYS A 129 -20.47 -11.66 -11.88
N MET A 130 -20.45 -10.52 -11.18
CA MET A 130 -21.68 -9.91 -10.64
C MET A 130 -22.61 -9.42 -11.74
N MET A 131 -22.10 -8.68 -12.73
CA MET A 131 -22.89 -8.19 -13.86
C MET A 131 -23.55 -9.34 -14.63
N LEU A 132 -22.80 -10.40 -14.93
CA LEU A 132 -23.34 -11.58 -15.60
C LEU A 132 -24.46 -12.23 -14.79
N THR A 133 -24.27 -12.37 -13.48
CA THR A 133 -25.28 -12.97 -12.59
C THR A 133 -26.55 -12.12 -12.55
N VAL A 134 -26.40 -10.80 -12.45
CA VAL A 134 -27.53 -9.85 -12.47
C VAL A 134 -28.25 -9.91 -13.81
N CYS A 135 -27.54 -9.85 -14.93
CA CYS A 135 -28.14 -9.95 -16.26
C CYS A 135 -28.93 -11.25 -16.44
N VAL A 136 -28.38 -12.39 -16.04
CA VAL A 136 -29.07 -13.69 -16.12
C VAL A 136 -30.32 -13.68 -15.25
N MET A 137 -30.24 -13.18 -14.01
CA MET A 137 -31.39 -13.10 -13.11
C MET A 137 -32.48 -12.17 -13.66
N THR A 138 -32.11 -11.02 -14.23
CA THR A 138 -33.06 -10.10 -14.87
C THR A 138 -33.74 -10.74 -16.06
N VAL A 139 -33.02 -11.51 -16.89
CA VAL A 139 -33.63 -12.26 -18.01
C VAL A 139 -34.60 -13.32 -17.49
N VAL A 140 -34.26 -14.07 -16.44
CA VAL A 140 -35.16 -15.06 -15.83
C VAL A 140 -36.42 -14.39 -15.29
N ILE A 141 -36.28 -13.27 -14.57
CA ILE A 141 -37.43 -12.50 -14.06
C ILE A 141 -38.28 -11.95 -15.21
N ALA A 142 -37.65 -11.42 -16.26
CA ALA A 142 -38.36 -10.91 -17.43
C ALA A 142 -39.15 -12.01 -18.15
N ILE A 143 -38.59 -13.22 -18.29
CA ILE A 143 -39.31 -14.37 -18.86
C ILE A 143 -40.49 -14.76 -17.97
N LEU A 144 -40.28 -14.85 -16.65
CA LEU A 144 -41.35 -15.18 -15.69
C LEU A 144 -42.50 -14.15 -15.66
N LEU A 145 -42.18 -12.85 -15.77
CA LEU A 145 -43.18 -11.78 -15.79
C LEU A 145 -43.87 -11.65 -17.15
N LYS A 146 -43.13 -11.79 -18.26
CA LYS A 146 -43.66 -11.65 -19.62
C LYS A 146 -44.54 -12.84 -20.01
N GLU A 147 -44.26 -14.03 -19.50
CA GLU A 147 -45.12 -15.19 -19.75
C GLU A 147 -46.31 -15.30 -18.78
N GLY A 148 -46.34 -14.54 -17.66
CA GLY A 148 -47.48 -14.42 -16.72
C GLY A 148 -48.00 -15.72 -16.08
N LYS A 149 -47.54 -16.87 -16.55
CA LYS A 149 -47.85 -18.21 -16.08
C LYS A 149 -46.62 -18.71 -15.36
N MET A 150 -46.70 -18.74 -14.02
CA MET A 150 -45.85 -19.66 -13.26
C MET A 150 -45.87 -21.01 -13.99
N PRO A 151 -44.69 -21.57 -14.32
CA PRO A 151 -44.60 -22.80 -15.11
C PRO A 151 -45.53 -23.86 -14.52
N GLN A 152 -46.28 -24.59 -15.34
CA GLN A 152 -47.22 -25.58 -14.82
C GLN A 152 -46.51 -26.60 -13.91
N TRP A 153 -45.26 -26.98 -14.18
CA TRP A 153 -44.47 -27.81 -13.28
C TRP A 153 -44.26 -27.20 -11.88
N LEU A 154 -44.26 -25.87 -11.73
CA LEU A 154 -44.16 -25.15 -10.46
C LEU A 154 -45.52 -25.06 -9.74
N LYS A 155 -46.64 -25.03 -10.50
CA LYS A 155 -48.01 -25.11 -9.96
C LYS A 155 -48.39 -26.54 -9.57
N THR A 156 -47.87 -27.55 -10.28
CA THR A 156 -48.03 -28.98 -9.98
C THR A 156 -46.98 -29.46 -8.96
N SER A 157 -45.94 -28.67 -8.71
CA SER A 157 -45.06 -28.89 -7.57
C SER A 157 -45.89 -28.70 -6.32
N LYS A 158 -45.98 -29.74 -5.51
CA LYS A 158 -46.49 -29.71 -4.13
C LYS A 158 -45.65 -28.80 -3.23
N LEU A 159 -45.31 -27.58 -3.64
CA LEU A 159 -44.57 -26.63 -2.80
C LEU A 159 -45.45 -26.15 -1.63
N GLY A 160 -46.78 -26.25 -1.75
CA GLY A 160 -47.72 -26.05 -0.65
C GLY A 160 -47.89 -27.25 0.31
N ASN A 161 -47.43 -28.45 -0.08
CA ASN A 161 -47.54 -29.69 0.71
C ASN A 161 -46.18 -30.35 0.98
N LEU A 162 -45.07 -29.65 0.73
CA LEU A 162 -43.74 -30.16 1.05
C LEU A 162 -43.57 -30.02 2.57
N SER A 163 -43.76 -31.13 3.29
CA SER A 163 -43.21 -31.30 4.62
C SER A 163 -41.69 -31.28 4.49
N PHE A 164 -41.12 -30.07 4.33
CA PHE A 164 -39.69 -29.86 4.43
C PHE A 164 -39.27 -30.46 5.76
N PRO A 165 -38.44 -31.51 5.74
CA PRO A 165 -38.16 -32.21 6.98
C PRO A 165 -37.51 -31.20 7.96
N PRO A 166 -37.86 -31.23 9.26
CA PRO A 166 -37.61 -30.12 10.19
C PRO A 166 -36.18 -29.57 10.20
N TRP A 167 -35.19 -30.43 9.97
CA TRP A 167 -33.77 -30.06 9.79
C TRP A 167 -33.50 -29.12 8.61
N VAL A 168 -34.19 -29.27 7.48
CA VAL A 168 -34.04 -28.39 6.30
C VAL A 168 -34.62 -26.99 6.57
N LEU A 169 -35.76 -26.92 7.27
CA LEU A 169 -36.30 -25.66 7.77
C LEU A 169 -35.36 -25.00 8.77
N ALA A 170 -34.79 -25.77 9.70
CA ALA A 170 -33.78 -25.26 10.62
C ALA A 170 -32.55 -24.72 9.88
N CYS A 171 -32.04 -25.43 8.88
CA CYS A 171 -30.93 -24.96 8.03
C CYS A 171 -31.30 -23.68 7.28
N MET A 172 -32.49 -23.61 6.68
CA MET A 172 -32.99 -22.41 6.00
C MET A 172 -33.09 -21.22 6.95
N VAL A 173 -33.65 -21.41 8.16
CA VAL A 173 -33.77 -20.37 9.18
C VAL A 173 -32.40 -19.92 9.67
N VAL A 174 -31.46 -20.83 9.90
CA VAL A 174 -30.10 -20.49 10.34
C VAL A 174 -29.36 -19.72 9.25
N VAL A 175 -29.44 -20.15 7.99
CA VAL A 175 -28.84 -19.44 6.85
C VAL A 175 -29.49 -18.06 6.69
N PHE A 176 -30.82 -17.96 6.81
CA PHE A 176 -31.56 -16.70 6.73
C PHE A 176 -31.21 -15.75 7.87
N MET A 177 -31.12 -16.24 9.12
CA MET A 177 -30.69 -15.44 10.26
C MET A 177 -29.24 -14.99 10.11
N ARG A 178 -28.35 -15.84 9.57
CA ARG A 178 -26.94 -15.49 9.32
C ARG A 178 -26.81 -14.45 8.22
N LEU A 179 -27.60 -14.57 7.14
CA LEU A 179 -27.68 -13.56 6.09
C LEU A 179 -28.22 -12.25 6.65
N ARG A 180 -29.36 -12.27 7.36
CA ARG A 180 -29.99 -11.07 7.95
C ARG A 180 -29.06 -10.36 8.93
N LYS A 181 -28.30 -11.11 9.74
CA LYS A 181 -27.29 -10.54 10.65
C LYS A 181 -26.18 -9.86 9.86
N ARG A 182 -25.66 -10.51 8.82
CA ARG A 182 -24.63 -9.94 7.93
C ARG A 182 -25.14 -8.68 7.20
N THR A 183 -26.37 -8.67 6.72
CA THR A 183 -26.97 -7.48 6.09
C THR A 183 -27.15 -6.35 7.10
N ARG A 184 -27.56 -6.65 8.34
CA ARG A 184 -27.66 -5.64 9.42
C ARG A 184 -26.31 -5.07 9.81
N ASP A 185 -25.29 -5.91 9.93
CA ASP A 185 -23.93 -5.46 10.24
C ASP A 185 -23.37 -4.58 9.10
N VAL A 186 -23.69 -4.91 7.85
CA VAL A 186 -23.37 -4.08 6.69
C VAL A 186 -24.16 -2.75 6.72
N MET A 187 -25.46 -2.76 7.02
CA MET A 187 -26.28 -1.54 7.12
C MET A 187 -25.83 -0.62 8.27
N LYS A 188 -25.42 -1.19 9.42
CA LYS A 188 -24.83 -0.44 10.54
C LYS A 188 -23.49 0.18 10.15
N LYS A 189 -22.66 -0.55 9.40
CA LYS A 189 -21.37 -0.05 8.89
C LYS A 189 -21.53 1.07 7.85
N ILE A 190 -22.67 1.10 7.16
CA ILE A 190 -23.02 2.12 6.14
C ILE A 190 -23.79 3.30 6.77
N GLY A 191 -24.12 3.26 8.07
CA GLY A 191 -24.82 4.35 8.76
C GLY A 191 -26.30 4.50 8.39
N LEU A 192 -26.92 3.47 7.81
CA LEU A 192 -28.29 3.53 7.27
C LEU A 192 -29.38 3.04 8.26
N SER A 193 -29.03 2.77 9.51
CA SER A 193 -29.98 2.45 10.57
C SER A 193 -29.59 3.23 11.81
N SER A 194 -30.40 4.23 12.14
CA SER A 194 -30.50 4.75 13.51
C SER A 194 -31.13 3.71 14.42
#